data_AF-A0A1G7MV17-F1
#
_entry.id   AF-A0A1G7MV17-F1
#
_cell.length_a   1.000
_cell.length_b   1.000
_cell.length_c   1.000
_cell.angle_alpha   90.00
_cell.angle_beta   90.00
_cell.angle_gamma   90.00
#
_symmetry.space_group_name_H-M   'P 1'
#
loop_
_entity.id
_entity.type
_entity.pdbx_description
1 polymer ?
#
loop_
_entity_poly.entity_id
_entity_poly.type
_entity_poly.pdbx_seq_one_letter_code
_entity_poly.pdbx_strand_id
1 'polypeptide(L)'
;MILKQKERIITDKHPSNYEQIFNEIEKLPLLLNDVDYYPLVKRGYDYLVMLHDSGLDEKMVYDRLLATHQNLDNEWQQDFIAELLDFVCGYIGNQAYYIWRHDGAFSRELSSVNVITGRSNQD
;
A
#
# COMPACT_ATOMS: atom_id res chain seq x y z
N MET A 1 47.78 -21.06 22.17
CA MET A 1 46.34 -21.37 22.05
C MET A 1 45.68 -20.20 21.33
N ILE A 2 45.63 -20.22 20.00
CA ILE A 2 45.04 -19.14 19.21
C ILE A 2 43.62 -19.59 18.84
N LEU A 3 42.62 -18.92 19.39
CA LEU A 3 41.22 -19.19 19.12
C LEU A 3 40.91 -18.85 17.65
N LYS A 4 40.30 -19.83 16.99
CA LYS A 4 39.84 -19.78 15.60
C LYS A 4 38.72 -18.74 15.42
N GLN A 5 38.82 -18.03 14.31
CA GLN A 5 37.74 -17.59 13.41
C GLN A 5 36.32 -17.46 13.98
N LYS A 6 35.80 -16.24 13.89
CA LYS A 6 34.49 -16.02 13.26
C LYS A 6 34.45 -14.62 12.68
N GLU A 7 35.02 -14.48 11.48
CA GLU A 7 34.61 -13.40 10.59
C GLU A 7 33.11 -13.60 10.37
N ARG A 8 32.30 -12.69 10.94
CA ARG A 8 30.90 -12.60 10.54
C ARG A 8 30.94 -12.12 9.11
N ILE A 9 30.69 -13.04 8.19
CA ILE A 9 30.14 -12.71 6.89
C ILE A 9 28.80 -12.04 7.19
N ILE A 10 28.82 -10.72 7.34
CA ILE A 10 27.61 -9.92 7.17
C ILE A 10 27.39 -9.99 5.67
N THR A 11 26.56 -10.93 5.25
CA THR A 11 26.02 -10.91 3.89
C THR A 11 25.32 -9.58 3.75
N ASP A 12 25.88 -8.72 2.90
CA ASP A 12 25.28 -7.51 2.35
C ASP A 12 24.06 -7.92 1.51
N LYS A 13 23.05 -8.48 2.18
CA LYS A 13 21.73 -8.69 1.61
C LYS A 13 21.04 -7.34 1.72
N HIS A 14 21.13 -6.59 0.64
CA HIS A 14 20.26 -5.50 0.26
C HIS A 14 18.91 -5.63 0.99
N PRO A 15 18.54 -4.75 1.95
CA PRO A 15 17.16 -4.66 2.37
C PRO A 15 16.38 -4.33 1.10
N SER A 16 15.53 -5.28 0.73
CA SER A 16 14.85 -5.41 -0.54
C SER A 16 13.88 -4.25 -0.76
N ASN A 17 13.95 -3.63 -1.94
CA ASN A 17 13.20 -2.45 -2.39
C ASN A 17 11.74 -2.35 -1.89
N TYR A 18 11.03 -3.49 -1.77
CA TYR A 18 9.64 -3.53 -1.31
C TYR A 18 9.41 -3.25 0.19
N GLU A 19 10.35 -3.57 1.09
CA GLU A 19 10.19 -3.27 2.52
C GLU A 19 10.18 -1.77 2.77
N GLN A 20 11.01 -1.04 2.00
CA GLN A 20 10.99 0.42 2.03
C GLN A 20 9.64 0.96 1.54
N ILE A 21 9.08 0.37 0.47
CA ILE A 21 7.77 0.78 -0.04
C ILE A 21 6.67 0.52 0.99
N PHE A 22 6.65 -0.63 1.67
CA PHE A 22 5.71 -0.88 2.77
C PHE A 22 5.86 0.13 3.90
N ASN A 23 7.09 0.42 4.33
CA ASN A 23 7.33 1.42 5.36
C ASN A 23 6.83 2.82 4.96
N GLU A 24 6.87 3.17 3.67
CA GLU A 24 6.30 4.44 3.20
C GLU A 24 4.77 4.41 3.18
N ILE A 25 4.15 3.32 2.73
CA ILE A 25 2.68 3.16 2.79
C ILE A 25 2.17 3.26 4.24
N GLU A 26 2.83 2.58 5.17
CA GLU A 26 2.47 2.53 6.60
C GLU A 26 2.52 3.93 7.26
N LYS A 27 3.29 4.88 6.71
CA LYS A 27 3.38 6.27 7.21
C LYS A 27 2.32 7.20 6.62
N LEU A 28 1.78 6.91 5.43
CA LEU A 28 0.79 7.78 4.76
C LEU A 28 -0.40 8.18 5.62
N PRO A 29 -1.08 7.28 6.37
CA PRO A 29 -2.21 7.68 7.21
C PRO A 29 -1.81 8.69 8.29
N LEU A 30 -0.55 8.70 8.73
CA LEU A 30 -0.06 9.65 9.74
C LEU A 30 0.06 11.08 9.20
N LEU A 31 0.05 11.26 7.86
CA LEU A 31 0.18 12.55 7.19
C LEU A 31 -1.16 13.23 6.88
N LEU A 32 -2.30 12.59 7.19
CA LEU A 32 -3.65 13.07 6.84
C LEU A 32 -4.00 14.45 7.44
N ASN A 33 -3.32 14.88 8.49
CA ASN A 33 -3.52 16.22 9.09
C ASN A 33 -2.80 17.34 8.33
N ASP A 34 -1.78 16.99 7.54
CA ASP A 34 -0.84 17.94 6.92
C ASP A 34 -0.96 17.99 5.40
N VAL A 35 -1.58 16.99 4.78
CA VAL A 35 -1.68 16.83 3.32
C VAL A 35 -3.11 16.47 2.93
N ASP A 36 -3.56 17.01 1.80
CA ASP A 36 -4.84 16.65 1.21
C ASP A 36 -4.95 15.13 0.99
N TYR A 37 -6.14 14.59 1.27
CA TYR A 37 -6.44 13.17 1.20
C TYR A 37 -6.12 12.56 -0.17
N TYR A 38 -6.55 13.20 -1.26
CA TYR A 38 -6.43 12.64 -2.61
C TYR A 38 -4.96 12.46 -3.07
N PRO A 39 -4.06 13.45 -2.91
CA PRO A 39 -2.63 13.25 -3.16
C PRO A 39 -2.01 12.07 -2.38
N LEU A 40 -2.41 11.86 -1.13
CA LEU A 40 -1.93 10.72 -0.34
C LEU A 40 -2.45 9.39 -0.87
N VAL A 41 -3.73 9.32 -1.26
CA VAL A 41 -4.30 8.11 -1.89
C VAL A 41 -3.58 7.80 -3.20
N LYS A 42 -3.34 8.80 -4.05
CA LYS A 42 -2.56 8.61 -5.29
C LYS A 42 -1.16 8.08 -5.00
N ARG A 43 -0.46 8.64 -4.02
CA ARG A 43 0.87 8.16 -3.63
C ARG A 43 0.83 6.72 -3.12
N GLY A 44 -0.18 6.36 -2.32
CA GLY A 44 -0.42 4.98 -1.89
C GLY A 44 -0.65 4.04 -3.08
N TYR A 45 -1.48 4.46 -4.04
CA TYR A 45 -1.72 3.72 -5.27
C TYR A 45 -0.42 3.47 -6.06
N ASP A 46 0.37 4.53 -6.29
CA ASP A 46 1.65 4.43 -7.01
C ASP A 46 2.61 3.44 -6.31
N TYR A 47 2.64 3.42 -4.97
CA TYR A 47 3.41 2.42 -4.22
C TYR A 47 2.88 0.99 -4.37
N LEU A 48 1.56 0.79 -4.37
CA LEU A 48 0.97 -0.53 -4.62
C LEU A 48 1.29 -1.04 -6.02
N VAL A 49 1.29 -0.16 -7.03
CA VAL A 49 1.72 -0.51 -8.40
C VAL A 49 3.19 -0.94 -8.41
N MET A 50 4.07 -0.27 -7.67
CA MET A 50 5.48 -0.68 -7.54
C MET A 50 5.63 -2.05 -6.87
N LEU A 51 4.82 -2.35 -5.85
CA LEU A 51 4.81 -3.67 -5.19
C LEU A 51 4.33 -4.76 -6.17
N HIS A 52 3.27 -4.48 -6.92
CA HIS A 52 2.75 -5.38 -7.95
C HIS A 52 3.79 -5.65 -9.05
N ASP A 53 4.41 -4.60 -9.60
CA ASP A 53 5.44 -4.73 -10.63
C ASP A 53 6.70 -5.46 -10.14
N SER A 54 6.93 -5.49 -8.83
CA SER A 54 7.99 -6.28 -8.20
C SER A 54 7.65 -7.78 -8.07
N GLY A 55 6.46 -8.20 -8.51
CA GLY A 55 6.02 -9.59 -8.51
C GLY A 55 5.52 -10.10 -7.16
N LEU A 56 5.11 -9.20 -6.26
CA LEU A 56 4.54 -9.60 -4.97
C LEU A 56 3.12 -10.16 -5.13
N ASP A 57 2.79 -11.09 -4.25
CA ASP A 57 1.49 -11.75 -4.21
C ASP A 57 0.42 -10.85 -3.58
N GLU A 58 -0.79 -10.84 -4.17
CA GLU A 58 -1.96 -10.06 -3.72
C GLU A 58 -2.24 -10.27 -2.23
N LYS A 59 -2.28 -11.53 -1.79
CA LYS A 59 -2.61 -11.91 -0.42
C LYS A 59 -1.54 -11.41 0.54
N MET A 60 -0.27 -11.46 0.15
CA MET A 60 0.82 -10.96 0.99
C MET A 60 0.70 -9.45 1.23
N VAL A 61 0.42 -8.69 0.18
CA VAL A 61 0.22 -7.24 0.27
C VAL A 61 -1.04 -6.93 1.10
N TYR A 62 -2.14 -7.64 0.82
CA TYR A 62 -3.41 -7.49 1.54
C TYR A 62 -3.27 -7.77 3.04
N ASP A 63 -2.70 -8.92 3.42
CA ASP A 63 -2.54 -9.31 4.83
C ASP A 63 -1.70 -8.28 5.61
N ARG A 64 -0.65 -7.72 4.97
CA ARG A 64 0.19 -6.70 5.62
C ARG A 64 -0.54 -5.38 5.81
N LEU A 65 -1.24 -4.90 4.78
CA LEU A 65 -2.05 -3.68 4.88
C LEU A 65 -3.19 -3.85 5.89
N LEU A 66 -3.81 -5.04 5.95
CA LEU A 66 -4.84 -5.34 6.93
C LEU A 66 -4.29 -5.28 8.36
N ALA A 67 -3.08 -5.79 8.58
CA ALA A 67 -2.42 -5.66 9.88
C ALA A 67 -2.14 -4.18 10.21
N THR A 68 -1.69 -3.38 9.24
CA THR A 68 -1.53 -1.92 9.44
C THR A 68 -2.85 -1.26 9.80
N HIS A 69 -3.91 -1.52 9.03
CA HIS A 69 -5.27 -1.03 9.30
C HIS A 69 -5.71 -1.33 10.73
N GLN A 70 -5.57 -2.57 11.18
CA GLN A 70 -6.01 -3.01 12.51
C GLN A 70 -5.21 -2.39 13.68
N ASN A 71 -4.01 -1.88 13.42
CA ASN A 71 -3.14 -1.28 14.42
C ASN A 71 -3.19 0.26 14.46
N LEU A 72 -4.01 0.89 13.62
CA LEU A 72 -4.18 2.35 13.62
C LEU A 72 -5.19 2.78 14.68
N ASP A 73 -4.92 3.92 15.32
CA ASP A 73 -5.64 4.38 16.50
C ASP A 73 -6.97 5.10 16.20
N ASN A 74 -7.17 5.61 14.98
CA ASN A 74 -8.37 6.36 14.63
C ASN A 74 -9.02 5.91 13.31
N GLU A 75 -10.33 6.09 13.23
CA GLU A 75 -11.16 5.67 12.10
C GLU A 75 -10.74 6.32 10.78
N TRP A 76 -10.31 7.59 10.78
CA TRP A 76 -9.89 8.26 9.55
C TRP A 76 -8.63 7.61 8.94
N GLN A 77 -7.64 7.28 9.77
CA GLN A 77 -6.44 6.57 9.33
C GLN A 77 -6.76 5.15 8.84
N GLN A 78 -7.69 4.48 9.51
CA GLN A 78 -8.18 3.16 9.10
C GLN A 78 -8.89 3.24 7.74
N ASP A 79 -9.81 4.19 7.56
CA ASP A 79 -10.52 4.43 6.29
C ASP A 79 -9.55 4.68 5.13
N PHE A 80 -8.44 5.38 5.38
CA PHE A 80 -7.41 5.58 4.38
C PHE A 80 -6.72 4.26 3.95
N ILE A 81 -6.37 3.38 4.89
CA ILE A 81 -5.80 2.08 4.54
C ILE A 81 -6.85 1.16 3.91
N ALA A 82 -8.13 1.28 4.31
CA ALA A 82 -9.22 0.53 3.67
C ALA A 82 -9.35 0.86 2.18
N GLU A 83 -9.23 2.14 1.81
CA GLU A 83 -9.19 2.54 0.39
C GLU A 83 -8.01 1.88 -0.36
N LEU A 84 -6.84 1.77 0.28
CA LEU A 84 -5.70 1.07 -0.30
C LEU A 84 -5.94 -0.45 -0.43
N LEU A 85 -6.61 -1.05 0.55
CA LEU A 85 -7.02 -2.46 0.51
C LEU A 85 -7.99 -2.72 -0.66
N ASP A 86 -8.90 -1.79 -0.96
CA ASP A 86 -9.86 -1.92 -2.07
C ASP A 86 -9.15 -1.97 -3.44
N PHE A 87 -8.03 -1.24 -3.62
CA PHE A 87 -7.20 -1.36 -4.83
C PHE A 87 -6.49 -2.72 -4.92
N VAL A 88 -6.21 -3.36 -3.79
CA VAL A 88 -5.57 -4.68 -3.73
C VAL A 88 -6.56 -5.80 -3.98
N CYS A 89 -7.74 -5.80 -3.35
CA CYS A 89 -8.72 -6.91 -3.44
C CYS A 89 -9.83 -6.68 -4.48
N GLY A 90 -9.85 -5.52 -5.14
CA GLY A 90 -10.81 -5.21 -6.18
C GLY A 90 -12.20 -4.83 -5.67
N TYR A 91 -12.36 -4.51 -4.39
CA TYR A 91 -13.61 -3.97 -3.81
C TYR A 91 -13.80 -2.46 -4.13
N ILE A 92 -13.10 -1.96 -5.15
CA ILE A 92 -13.18 -0.59 -5.64
C ILE A 92 -14.30 -0.41 -6.69
N GLY A 93 -14.97 0.73 -6.68
CA GLY A 93 -16.07 1.04 -7.60
C GLY A 93 -15.65 1.13 -9.08
N ASN A 94 -14.38 1.43 -9.36
CA ASN A 94 -13.80 1.37 -10.70
C ASN A 94 -12.79 0.23 -10.79
N GLN A 95 -13.22 -0.85 -11.42
CA GLN A 95 -12.43 -2.06 -11.60
C GLN A 95 -11.11 -1.83 -12.34
N ALA A 96 -10.98 -0.77 -13.14
CA ALA A 96 -9.70 -0.40 -13.75
C ALA A 96 -8.59 -0.14 -12.72
N TYR A 97 -8.92 0.18 -11.47
CA TYR A 97 -7.94 0.40 -10.41
C TYR A 97 -7.66 -0.82 -9.54
N TYR A 98 -8.32 -1.97 -9.78
CA TYR A 98 -7.96 -3.23 -9.13
C TYR A 98 -6.59 -3.69 -9.66
N ILE A 99 -5.54 -3.57 -8.86
CA ILE A 99 -4.15 -3.76 -9.28
C ILE A 99 -3.85 -5.24 -9.56
N TRP A 100 -4.30 -6.16 -8.72
CA TRP A 100 -4.00 -7.61 -8.83
C TRP A 100 -4.99 -8.41 -9.71
N ARG A 101 -5.75 -7.73 -10.55
CA ARG A 101 -6.66 -8.39 -11.49
C ARG A 101 -5.97 -9.41 -12.39
N HIS A 102 -6.59 -10.57 -12.54
CA HIS A 102 -6.02 -11.70 -13.27
C HIS A 102 -5.87 -11.47 -14.79
N ASP A 103 -6.59 -10.51 -15.37
CA ASP A 103 -6.46 -10.12 -16.77
C ASP A 103 -5.32 -9.11 -17.02
N GLY A 104 -4.67 -8.61 -15.96
CA GLY A 104 -3.57 -7.64 -16.00
C GLY A 104 -3.97 -6.25 -16.49
N ALA A 105 -5.26 -5.97 -16.71
CA ALA A 105 -5.75 -4.77 -17.37
C ALA A 105 -6.02 -3.61 -16.39
N PHE A 106 -5.12 -3.36 -15.42
CA PHE A 106 -5.28 -2.26 -14.46
C PHE A 106 -4.63 -0.96 -14.98
N SER A 107 -5.12 0.18 -14.50
CA SER A 107 -4.55 1.49 -14.78
C SER A 107 -3.30 1.67 -13.96
N ARG A 108 -2.16 1.92 -14.59
CA ARG A 108 -0.90 2.20 -13.87
C ARG A 108 -0.87 3.56 -13.17
N GLU A 109 -1.90 4.37 -13.37
CA GLU A 109 -2.08 5.66 -12.74
C GLU A 109 -3.52 5.83 -12.24
N LEU A 110 -3.66 6.36 -11.03
CA LEU A 110 -4.95 6.79 -10.50
C LEU A 110 -5.32 8.15 -11.13
N SER A 111 -6.36 8.16 -11.97
CA SER A 111 -6.82 9.43 -12.57
C SER A 111 -7.61 10.25 -11.56
N SER A 112 -7.51 11.58 -11.67
CA SER A 112 -8.16 12.59 -10.82
C SER A 112 -9.68 12.55 -10.78
N VAL A 113 -10.32 11.60 -11.48
CA VAL A 113 -11.75 11.61 -11.74
C VAL A 113 -12.44 10.62 -10.80
N ASN A 114 -13.01 11.20 -9.73
CA ASN A 114 -14.07 10.65 -8.89
C ASN A 114 -13.83 9.21 -8.41
N VAL A 115 -12.98 9.04 -7.39
CA VAL A 115 -13.33 8.10 -6.32
C VAL A 115 -14.66 8.62 -5.78
N ILE A 116 -15.77 8.03 -6.24
CA ILE A 116 -17.11 8.34 -5.76
C ILE A 116 -17.10 7.95 -4.29
N THR A 117 -16.73 8.89 -3.43
CA THR A 117 -17.09 8.83 -2.02
C THR A 117 -18.61 8.87 -2.01
N GLY A 118 -19.21 7.70 -1.82
CA GLY A 118 -20.63 7.54 -1.58
C GLY A 118 -21.03 8.18 -0.26
N ARG A 119 -20.98 9.52 -0.19
CA ARG A 119 -21.84 10.31 0.68
C ARG A 119 -22.73 11.14 -0.23
N SER A 120 -23.76 10.47 -0.73
CA SER A 120 -24.98 11.16 -1.13
C SER A 120 -25.49 11.87 0.13
N ASN A 121 -25.28 13.18 0.20
CA ASN A 121 -26.11 14.02 1.05
C ASN A 121 -27.52 13.92 0.43
N GLN A 122 -28.38 13.09 1.04
CA GLN A 122 -29.80 13.22 0.83
C GLN A 122 -30.26 14.46 1.60
N ASP A 123 -30.97 15.32 0.87
CA ASP A 123 -31.59 16.57 1.30
C ASP A 123 -32.46 16.44 2.57
#